data_AF-A0A2C9UM65-F1
#
_entry.id   AF-A0A2C9UM65-F1
#
_cell.length_a   1.000
_cell.length_b   1.000
_cell.length_c   1.000
_cell.angle_alpha   90.00
_cell.angle_beta   90.00
_cell.angle_gamma   90.00
#
_symmetry.space_group_name_H-M   'P 1'
#
loop_
_entity.id
_entity.type
_entity.pdbx_description
1 polymer ?
#
loop_
_entity_poly.entity_id
_entity_poly.type
_entity_poly.pdbx_seq_one_letter_code
_entity_poly.pdbx_strand_id
1 'polypeptide(L)'
;MGRLKNRIDYENLRNARILENQARLSSLGLQKTLSELRSLTSSAKAEKGRTQKRKHAKKVYEIADLRRSDRLKHIATDSLSALKSLPLRRSYRLRANSDEPTSPNKVIVVKGNTDYESEEESSDREKRPANAPFLNIKGVKLPSLSPEASARRCHSKGRGSIYDPFFGICCHFCRQKKLCGEEDCKRCGNLDPDEQCIGKTDCSVCHSTNGVFCRACLKVRYGEEMEEVRENKAWMCPHCIEEKGIKPFWICNSSLCLKKRKMGPTGLAIYRAREMGYESVAHLLMDELKRRNNLKSLQG
;
A
#
# COMPACT_ATOMS: atom_id res chain seq x y z
N MET A 1 -16.32 34.55 -27.52
CA MET A 1 -15.52 35.42 -26.63
C MET A 1 -15.95 35.15 -25.20
N GLY A 2 -15.10 34.59 -24.33
CA GLY A 2 -15.47 34.36 -22.92
C GLY A 2 -14.74 33.23 -22.18
N ARG A 3 -13.41 33.22 -22.16
CA ARG A 3 -12.61 32.50 -21.16
C ARG A 3 -11.52 33.45 -20.68
N LEU A 4 -11.16 33.36 -19.38
CA LEU A 4 -10.01 34.02 -18.69
C LEU A 4 -10.34 35.02 -17.55
N LYS A 5 -11.30 34.75 -16.65
CA LYS A 5 -11.34 35.47 -15.34
C LYS A 5 -10.87 34.63 -14.14
N ASN A 6 -11.28 33.36 -14.04
CA ASN A 6 -11.06 32.57 -12.82
C ASN A 6 -9.60 32.14 -12.53
N ARG A 7 -8.70 32.12 -13.52
CA ARG A 7 -7.27 31.77 -13.29
C ARG A 7 -6.49 32.89 -12.60
N ILE A 8 -6.89 34.14 -12.85
CA ILE A 8 -6.24 35.33 -12.30
C ILE A 8 -6.64 35.48 -10.83
N ASP A 9 -7.92 35.25 -10.50
CA ASP A 9 -8.43 35.33 -9.13
C ASP A 9 -7.78 34.31 -8.19
N TYR A 10 -7.53 33.08 -8.66
CA TYR A 10 -6.84 32.06 -7.87
C TYR A 10 -5.38 32.43 -7.57
N GLU A 11 -4.63 32.88 -8.58
CA GLU A 11 -3.23 33.29 -8.39
C GLU A 11 -3.11 34.53 -7.50
N ASN A 12 -4.08 35.46 -7.59
CA ASN A 12 -4.16 36.61 -6.69
C ASN A 12 -4.40 36.19 -5.23
N LEU A 13 -5.35 35.28 -4.99
CA LEU A 13 -5.60 34.73 -3.65
C LEU A 13 -4.41 33.93 -3.11
N ARG A 14 -3.68 33.23 -3.98
CA ARG A 14 -2.47 32.50 -3.63
C ARG A 14 -1.35 33.46 -3.22
N ASN A 15 -1.14 34.52 -4.00
CA ASN A 15 -0.12 35.54 -3.72
C ASN A 15 -0.44 36.30 -2.43
N ALA A 16 -1.71 36.66 -2.19
CA ALA A 16 -2.14 37.28 -0.95
C ALA A 16 -1.82 36.41 0.28
N ARG A 17 -2.10 35.10 0.22
CA ARG A 17 -1.75 34.17 1.30
C ARG A 17 -0.25 34.01 1.51
N ILE A 18 0.54 34.06 0.43
CA ILE A 18 2.01 34.01 0.52
C ILE A 18 2.52 35.25 1.26
N LEU A 19 2.01 36.43 0.90
CA LEU A 19 2.37 37.70 1.55
C LEU A 19 1.97 37.73 3.02
N GLU A 20 0.77 37.25 3.36
CA GLU A 20 0.31 37.15 4.75
C GLU A 20 1.21 36.23 5.59
N ASN A 21 1.57 35.06 5.04
CA ASN A 21 2.48 34.13 5.72
C ASN A 21 3.90 34.71 5.87
N GLN A 22 4.40 35.43 4.86
CA GLN A 22 5.66 36.17 4.97
C GLN A 22 5.58 37.23 6.06
N ALA A 23 4.49 38.01 6.13
CA ALA A 23 4.28 39.01 7.17
C ALA A 23 4.25 38.39 8.58
N ARG A 24 3.59 37.24 8.73
CA ARG A 24 3.56 36.46 9.98
C ARG A 24 4.95 35.93 10.36
N LEU A 25 5.78 35.51 9.40
CA LEU A 25 7.16 35.13 9.68
C LEU A 25 8.01 36.33 10.14
N SER A 26 7.74 37.56 9.66
CA SER A 26 8.37 38.80 10.18
C SER A 26 7.97 39.16 11.57
N SER A 27 6.68 39.13 11.88
CA SER A 27 6.23 39.49 13.22
C SER A 27 6.78 38.51 14.27
N LEU A 28 7.01 37.25 13.89
CA LEU A 28 7.64 36.24 14.72
C LEU A 28 9.19 36.31 14.73
N GLY A 29 9.81 37.24 13.99
CA GLY A 29 11.26 37.39 13.91
C GLY A 29 11.98 36.25 13.17
N LEU A 30 11.26 35.47 12.36
CA LEU A 30 11.76 34.28 11.65
C LEU A 30 12.21 34.59 10.21
N GLN A 31 12.59 35.84 9.92
CA GLN A 31 12.92 36.30 8.57
C GLN A 31 14.35 36.00 8.12
N LYS A 32 15.03 35.06 8.79
CA LYS A 32 16.42 34.75 8.45
C LYS A 32 16.49 34.23 7.03
N THR A 33 17.28 34.89 6.21
CA THR A 33 17.52 34.40 4.85
C THR A 33 18.27 33.07 4.91
N LEU A 34 18.05 32.19 3.93
CA LEU A 34 18.82 30.95 3.82
C LEU A 34 20.33 31.21 3.80
N SER A 35 20.74 32.40 3.33
CA SER A 35 22.12 32.87 3.35
C SER A 35 22.61 33.17 4.77
N GLU A 36 21.84 33.90 5.58
CA GLU A 36 22.18 34.17 6.99
C GLU A 36 22.24 32.91 7.84
N LEU A 37 21.31 31.96 7.65
CA LEU A 37 21.34 30.66 8.33
C LEU A 37 22.59 29.86 7.98
N ARG A 38 23.06 29.95 6.73
CA ARG A 38 24.31 29.34 6.27
C ARG A 38 25.53 30.05 6.84
N SER A 39 25.52 31.37 6.92
CA SER A 39 26.61 32.17 7.53
C SER A 39 26.79 31.83 9.02
N LEU A 40 25.69 31.73 9.77
CA LEU A 40 25.68 31.36 11.20
C LEU A 40 26.17 29.92 11.44
N THR A 41 25.89 28.99 10.52
CA THR A 41 26.38 27.61 10.62
C THR A 41 27.83 27.45 10.15
N SER A 42 28.33 28.37 9.31
CA SER A 42 29.73 28.40 8.89
C SER A 42 30.67 29.11 9.87
N SER A 43 30.21 30.11 10.65
CA SER A 43 31.08 30.81 11.61
C SER A 43 31.27 30.08 12.93
N ALA A 44 30.43 29.09 13.26
CA ALA A 44 30.58 28.24 14.44
C ALA A 44 31.77 27.24 14.37
N LYS A 45 32.73 27.47 13.46
CA LYS A 45 33.89 26.59 13.22
C LYS A 45 35.21 27.34 13.18
N ALA A 46 35.52 28.06 14.26
CA ALA A 46 36.88 28.44 14.67
C ALA A 46 36.81 28.69 16.20
N GLU A 47 37.61 28.13 17.10
CA GLU A 47 38.89 27.41 17.03
C GLU A 47 38.91 26.32 18.12
N LYS A 48 39.30 25.10 17.78
CA LYS A 48 40.05 24.20 18.66
C LYS A 48 40.62 23.03 17.86
N GLY A 49 41.95 22.98 17.81
CA GLY A 49 42.74 21.75 17.69
C GLY A 49 42.69 21.03 16.34
N ARG A 50 43.80 21.17 15.59
CA ARG A 50 44.21 20.31 14.48
C ARG A 50 43.94 18.82 14.78
N THR A 51 42.85 18.30 14.25
CA THR A 51 42.64 16.86 14.07
C THR A 51 42.31 16.59 12.60
N GLN A 52 42.96 15.57 12.06
CA GLN A 52 43.04 15.23 10.65
C GLN A 52 41.67 15.27 9.97
N LYS A 53 41.59 15.91 8.79
CA LYS A 53 40.41 15.89 7.91
C LYS A 53 39.98 14.43 7.71
N ARG A 54 38.93 13.98 8.41
CA ARG A 54 38.17 12.81 7.97
C ARG A 54 37.52 13.22 6.64
N LYS A 55 38.04 12.68 5.55
CA LYS A 55 37.42 12.77 4.22
C LYS A 55 35.97 12.33 4.39
N HIS A 56 35.01 13.23 4.19
CA HIS A 56 33.62 12.84 4.04
C HIS A 56 33.56 12.03 2.74
N ALA A 57 33.58 10.72 2.86
CA ALA A 57 33.16 9.84 1.78
C ALA A 57 31.68 10.13 1.56
N LYS A 58 31.34 10.82 0.46
CA LYS A 58 29.99 10.73 -0.08
C LYS A 58 29.75 9.24 -0.28
N LYS A 59 28.81 8.68 0.48
CA LYS A 59 28.27 7.37 0.15
C LYS A 59 27.42 7.59 -1.09
N VAL A 60 28.07 7.57 -2.24
CA VAL A 60 27.41 7.21 -3.49
C VAL A 60 26.85 5.82 -3.16
N TYR A 61 25.53 5.73 -3.04
CA TYR A 61 24.90 4.45 -3.29
C TYR A 61 25.15 4.24 -4.78
N GLU A 62 26.29 3.63 -5.09
CA GLU A 62 26.49 3.03 -6.39
C GLU A 62 25.26 2.20 -6.66
N ILE A 63 24.80 2.37 -7.88
CA ILE A 63 23.65 1.74 -8.51
C ILE A 63 23.79 0.25 -8.22
N ALA A 64 23.19 -0.21 -7.13
CA ALA A 64 22.88 -1.61 -6.96
C ALA A 64 22.00 -1.93 -8.17
N ASP A 65 22.50 -2.82 -9.02
CA ASP A 65 21.88 -3.19 -10.27
C ASP A 65 20.36 -3.23 -10.10
N LEU A 66 19.68 -2.46 -10.94
CA LEU A 66 18.24 -2.55 -11.08
C LEU A 66 17.89 -4.04 -11.13
N ARG A 67 17.06 -4.49 -10.18
CA ARG A 67 16.42 -5.81 -10.21
C ARG A 67 15.66 -5.97 -11.52
N ARG A 68 16.33 -6.38 -12.59
CA ARG A 68 15.73 -7.10 -13.69
C ARG A 68 15.64 -8.54 -13.21
N SER A 69 14.43 -9.08 -13.23
CA SER A 69 14.18 -10.49 -12.97
C SER A 69 14.93 -11.35 -14.00
N ASP A 70 15.76 -12.30 -13.55
CA ASP A 70 16.48 -13.28 -14.39
C ASP A 70 15.58 -14.39 -14.95
N ARG A 71 14.32 -14.08 -15.29
CA ARG A 71 13.37 -15.06 -15.83
C ARG A 71 13.69 -15.53 -17.27
N LEU A 72 14.83 -15.12 -17.84
CA LEU A 72 15.19 -15.37 -19.25
C LEU A 72 16.60 -15.91 -19.46
N LYS A 73 17.17 -16.63 -18.49
CA LYS A 73 18.46 -17.32 -18.68
C LYS A 73 18.41 -18.78 -18.25
N HIS A 74 17.55 -19.55 -18.89
CA HIS A 74 17.79 -20.99 -19.04
C HIS A 74 18.34 -21.21 -20.45
N ILE A 75 19.67 -21.16 -20.64
CA ILE A 75 20.39 -21.98 -21.63
C ILE A 75 21.83 -22.14 -21.13
N ALA A 76 22.29 -23.40 -21.13
CA ALA A 76 23.69 -23.90 -21.12
C ALA A 76 24.30 -24.41 -19.79
N THR A 77 24.28 -25.75 -19.70
CA THR A 77 25.39 -26.70 -19.43
C THR A 77 25.93 -26.92 -18.02
N ASP A 78 25.57 -28.10 -17.49
CA ASP A 78 26.39 -29.15 -16.87
C ASP A 78 27.67 -28.80 -16.11
N SER A 79 27.70 -29.10 -14.81
CA SER A 79 28.49 -30.22 -14.25
C SER A 79 28.53 -30.21 -12.70
N LEU A 80 28.04 -31.31 -12.14
CA LEU A 80 28.45 -32.05 -10.93
C LEU A 80 29.03 -31.32 -9.68
N SER A 81 28.36 -31.63 -8.55
CA SER A 81 28.93 -31.88 -7.21
C SER A 81 29.41 -30.70 -6.35
N ALA A 82 28.53 -30.24 -5.45
CA ALA A 82 28.91 -29.74 -4.12
C ALA A 82 27.67 -29.58 -3.22
N LEU A 83 27.20 -30.70 -2.67
CA LEU A 83 26.43 -30.72 -1.43
C LEU A 83 27.38 -30.32 -0.29
N LYS A 84 27.08 -29.19 0.38
CA LYS A 84 27.05 -29.00 1.84
C LYS A 84 27.22 -27.52 2.19
N SER A 85 26.26 -27.03 2.98
CA SER A 85 26.38 -25.89 3.89
C SER A 85 26.96 -24.58 3.36
N LEU A 86 26.11 -23.62 2.99
CA LEU A 86 26.47 -22.21 3.15
C LEU A 86 25.30 -21.36 3.68
N PRO A 87 25.60 -20.35 4.52
CA PRO A 87 24.66 -19.74 5.44
C PRO A 87 23.88 -18.58 4.79
N LEU A 88 22.60 -18.46 5.15
CA LEU A 88 21.81 -17.26 4.90
C LEU A 88 22.51 -16.04 5.51
N ARG A 89 22.98 -15.17 4.62
CA ARG A 89 23.74 -13.94 4.85
C ARG A 89 22.92 -12.92 5.65
N ARG A 90 22.82 -13.11 6.97
CA ARG A 90 22.37 -12.09 7.93
C ARG A 90 23.52 -11.12 8.16
N SER A 91 23.30 -9.83 7.95
CA SER A 91 24.36 -8.81 8.07
C SER A 91 24.87 -8.69 9.51
N TYR A 92 26.20 -8.78 9.67
CA TYR A 92 26.95 -8.63 10.92
C TYR A 92 26.96 -7.20 11.52
N ARG A 93 25.93 -6.39 11.29
CA ARG A 93 25.91 -4.96 11.69
C ARG A 93 25.25 -4.66 13.05
N LEU A 94 24.95 -5.67 13.86
CA LEU A 94 24.38 -5.49 15.20
C LEU A 94 25.04 -6.40 16.26
N ARG A 95 26.37 -6.46 16.28
CA ARG A 95 27.07 -6.74 17.55
C ARG A 95 27.51 -5.41 18.13
N ALA A 96 26.62 -4.78 18.88
CA ALA A 96 27.01 -3.88 19.95
C ALA A 96 26.81 -4.66 21.25
N ASN A 97 27.89 -4.83 22.00
CA ASN A 97 27.86 -5.34 23.35
C ASN A 97 27.10 -4.33 24.22
N SER A 98 26.01 -4.77 24.83
CA SER A 98 25.42 -4.11 25.99
C SER A 98 24.69 -5.18 26.78
N ASP A 99 25.26 -5.54 27.91
CA ASP A 99 24.51 -6.12 29.02
C ASP A 99 23.34 -5.17 29.35
N GLU A 100 22.12 -5.59 29.02
CA GLU A 100 20.87 -5.05 29.59
C GLU A 100 19.78 -6.14 29.54
N PRO A 101 18.84 -6.12 30.49
CA PRO A 101 18.23 -7.33 31.03
C PRO A 101 17.17 -7.94 30.12
N THR A 102 17.13 -9.27 30.12
CA THR A 102 16.15 -10.11 29.44
C THR A 102 14.72 -9.74 29.85
N SER A 103 14.00 -9.02 29.00
CA SER A 103 12.54 -8.93 29.07
C SER A 103 11.93 -10.26 28.58
N PRO A 104 11.04 -10.93 29.34
CA PRO A 104 10.59 -12.28 29.03
C PRO A 104 9.56 -12.39 27.89
N ASN A 105 9.16 -11.29 27.24
CA ASN A 105 8.05 -11.29 26.27
C ASN A 105 8.47 -10.99 24.84
N LYS A 106 9.27 -11.86 24.22
CA LYS A 106 9.54 -11.79 22.77
C LYS A 106 8.63 -12.75 22.02
N VAL A 107 7.47 -12.25 21.59
CA VAL A 107 6.56 -12.99 20.69
C VAL A 107 7.25 -13.20 19.34
N ILE A 108 7.37 -14.46 18.90
CA ILE A 108 7.89 -14.82 17.58
C ILE A 108 6.68 -15.14 16.70
N VAL A 109 6.30 -14.20 15.84
CA VAL A 109 5.27 -14.42 14.82
C VAL A 109 5.93 -14.92 13.54
N VAL A 110 5.70 -16.20 13.20
CA VAL A 110 6.17 -16.77 11.94
C VAL A 110 4.98 -16.82 10.98
N LYS A 111 5.12 -16.16 9.82
CA LYS A 111 4.13 -16.26 8.74
C LYS A 111 4.18 -17.69 8.19
N GLY A 112 3.05 -18.39 8.17
CA GLY A 112 2.97 -19.68 7.46
C GLY A 112 3.28 -19.45 5.98
N ASN A 113 4.27 -20.18 5.44
CA ASN A 113 4.55 -20.19 4.01
C ASN A 113 3.38 -20.87 3.29
N THR A 114 2.77 -20.18 2.34
CA THR A 114 1.78 -20.72 1.41
C THR A 114 2.39 -21.02 0.03
N ASP A 115 3.73 -21.06 -0.07
CA ASP A 115 4.43 -20.84 -1.35
C ASP A 115 5.46 -21.95 -1.70
N TYR A 116 5.34 -23.16 -1.17
CA TYR A 116 6.14 -24.31 -1.64
C TYR A 116 5.30 -25.59 -1.57
N GLU A 117 4.82 -26.04 -2.72
CA GLU A 117 4.26 -27.38 -2.90
C GLU A 117 5.33 -28.40 -2.52
N SER A 118 5.13 -29.04 -1.38
CA SER A 118 5.64 -30.38 -1.12
C SER A 118 4.42 -31.26 -1.27
N GLU A 119 4.35 -31.96 -2.39
CA GLU A 119 3.42 -33.07 -2.58
C GLU A 119 3.81 -34.12 -1.53
N GLU A 120 3.04 -34.21 -0.44
CA GLU A 120 2.76 -35.45 0.32
C GLU A 120 1.86 -35.12 1.53
N GLU A 121 0.64 -35.67 1.46
CA GLU A 121 -0.26 -36.04 2.56
C GLU A 121 -0.88 -34.96 3.48
N SER A 122 -2.10 -34.52 3.14
CA SER A 122 -3.34 -34.84 3.90
C SER A 122 -4.50 -33.94 3.48
N SER A 123 -5.66 -34.59 3.35
CA SER A 123 -6.98 -34.08 2.95
C SER A 123 -7.46 -32.83 3.71
N ASP A 124 -8.26 -32.02 3.02
CA ASP A 124 -9.16 -30.99 3.58
C ASP A 124 -8.54 -29.82 4.37
N ARG A 125 -7.53 -29.15 3.80
CA ARG A 125 -7.23 -27.77 4.23
C ARG A 125 -8.13 -26.81 3.48
N GLU A 126 -9.25 -26.41 4.08
CA GLU A 126 -10.08 -25.31 3.59
C GLU A 126 -9.20 -24.11 3.21
N LYS A 127 -9.33 -23.62 1.97
CA LYS A 127 -8.59 -22.44 1.51
C LYS A 127 -8.99 -21.24 2.34
N ARG A 128 -8.17 -20.89 3.33
CA ARG A 128 -8.43 -19.77 4.23
C ARG A 128 -8.55 -18.47 3.44
N PRO A 129 -9.52 -17.60 3.74
CA PRO A 129 -9.77 -16.41 2.95
C PRO A 129 -8.58 -15.43 3.00
N ALA A 130 -8.36 -14.68 1.92
CA ALA A 130 -7.20 -13.79 1.81
C ALA A 130 -7.22 -12.61 2.81
N ASN A 131 -8.41 -12.29 3.33
CA ASN A 131 -8.58 -11.30 4.38
C ASN A 131 -8.40 -11.88 5.81
N ALA A 132 -8.13 -13.18 5.95
CA ALA A 132 -7.73 -13.80 7.20
C ALA A 132 -6.50 -14.72 7.04
N PRO A 133 -5.31 -14.18 6.68
CA PRO A 133 -4.11 -15.00 6.54
C PRO A 133 -3.76 -15.73 7.84
N PHE A 134 -3.32 -16.98 7.73
CA PHE A 134 -2.87 -17.80 8.85
C PHE A 134 -1.55 -17.27 9.41
N LEU A 135 -1.48 -17.09 10.73
CA LEU A 135 -0.28 -16.71 11.46
C LEU A 135 -0.02 -17.77 12.54
N ASN A 136 1.18 -18.37 12.53
CA ASN A 136 1.58 -19.26 13.61
C ASN A 136 2.22 -18.42 14.71
N ILE A 137 1.50 -18.23 15.81
CA ILE A 137 1.93 -17.43 16.95
C ILE A 137 2.35 -18.41 18.06
N LYS A 138 3.66 -18.49 18.32
CA LYS A 138 4.21 -19.26 19.45
C LYS A 138 4.45 -18.31 20.63
N GLY A 139 3.76 -18.56 21.76
CA GLY A 139 3.92 -17.80 23.02
C GLY A 139 2.64 -17.11 23.51
N VAL A 140 2.54 -16.88 24.82
CA VAL A 140 1.33 -16.43 25.53
C VAL A 140 1.01 -14.95 25.30
N LYS A 141 -0.29 -14.68 25.08
CA LYS A 141 -0.99 -13.41 24.84
C LYS A 141 -0.57 -12.66 23.56
N LEU A 142 -1.47 -12.71 22.57
CA LEU A 142 -1.48 -11.72 21.49
C LEU A 142 -1.56 -10.32 22.11
N PRO A 143 -0.70 -9.38 21.67
CA PRO A 143 -0.88 -7.98 22.05
C PRO A 143 -2.24 -7.50 21.54
N SER A 144 -3.10 -6.98 22.42
CA SER A 144 -4.24 -6.17 21.98
C SER A 144 -3.73 -4.79 21.56
N LEU A 145 -4.37 -4.14 20.59
CA LEU A 145 -4.04 -2.74 20.29
C LEU A 145 -4.33 -1.86 21.50
N SER A 146 -3.49 -0.85 21.72
CA SER A 146 -3.81 0.18 22.71
C SER A 146 -5.08 0.94 22.29
N PRO A 147 -5.87 1.49 23.25
CA PRO A 147 -7.06 2.28 22.92
C PRO A 147 -6.76 3.43 21.95
N GLU A 148 -5.62 4.10 22.10
CA GLU A 148 -5.16 5.17 21.21
C GLU A 148 -4.84 4.66 19.79
N ALA A 149 -4.24 3.47 19.67
CA ALA A 149 -4.02 2.84 18.37
C ALA A 149 -5.36 2.41 17.74
N SER A 150 -6.30 1.85 18.51
CA SER A 150 -7.62 1.51 18.01
C SER A 150 -8.39 2.74 17.51
N ALA A 151 -8.35 3.87 18.23
CA ALA A 151 -8.95 5.13 17.77
C ALA A 151 -8.30 5.65 16.47
N ARG A 152 -6.96 5.63 16.38
CA ARG A 152 -6.25 6.03 15.16
C ARG A 152 -6.63 5.15 13.97
N ARG A 153 -6.79 3.84 14.18
CA ARG A 153 -7.19 2.86 13.15
C ARG A 153 -8.46 3.27 12.42
N CYS A 154 -9.45 3.79 13.15
CA CYS A 154 -10.77 4.17 12.66
C CYS A 154 -10.86 5.61 12.12
N HIS A 155 -9.86 6.46 12.41
CA HIS A 155 -9.85 7.88 12.06
C HIS A 155 -10.06 8.19 10.56
N SER A 156 -9.55 7.35 9.66
CA SER A 156 -9.78 7.52 8.22
C SER A 156 -11.00 6.71 7.79
N LYS A 157 -12.11 7.39 7.47
CA LYS A 157 -13.41 6.87 6.98
C LYS A 157 -13.31 5.74 5.93
N GLY A 158 -12.90 4.53 6.34
CA GLY A 158 -12.88 3.31 5.53
C GLY A 158 -11.55 2.80 4.93
N ARG A 159 -10.37 3.40 5.17
CA ARG A 159 -9.07 2.85 4.64
C ARG A 159 -8.20 2.12 5.66
N GLY A 160 -8.45 2.33 6.94
CA GLY A 160 -7.49 2.01 7.99
C GLY A 160 -6.20 2.81 7.86
N SER A 161 -5.73 3.35 8.97
CA SER A 161 -4.53 4.21 9.01
C SER A 161 -3.27 3.46 9.47
N ILE A 162 -3.44 2.41 10.28
CA ILE A 162 -2.34 1.71 10.94
C ILE A 162 -1.76 0.64 10.03
N TYR A 163 -0.46 0.76 9.77
CA TYR A 163 0.34 -0.29 9.15
C TYR A 163 0.69 -1.36 10.18
N ASP A 164 0.51 -2.62 9.80
CA ASP A 164 0.95 -3.75 10.60
C ASP A 164 1.51 -4.85 9.65
N PRO A 165 2.77 -5.28 9.82
CA PRO A 165 3.39 -6.25 8.91
C PRO A 165 2.84 -7.68 9.04
N PHE A 166 2.20 -8.03 10.17
CA PHE A 166 1.72 -9.37 10.50
C PHE A 166 0.21 -9.48 10.33
N PHE A 167 -0.55 -8.65 11.03
CA PHE A 167 -2.01 -8.63 11.05
C PHE A 167 -2.62 -7.72 9.98
N GLY A 168 -1.80 -6.84 9.38
CA GLY A 168 -2.24 -5.95 8.32
C GLY A 168 -2.55 -6.70 7.03
N ILE A 169 -3.75 -6.49 6.52
CA ILE A 169 -4.23 -7.12 5.29
C ILE A 169 -4.00 -6.15 4.13
N CYS A 170 -3.48 -6.65 3.02
CA CYS A 170 -3.21 -5.85 1.84
C CYS A 170 -4.46 -5.69 0.96
N CYS A 171 -4.89 -4.44 0.73
CA CYS A 171 -5.95 -4.15 -0.26
C CYS A 171 -5.33 -4.07 -1.66
N HIS A 172 -5.99 -4.64 -2.68
CA HIS A 172 -5.55 -4.68 -4.08
C HIS A 172 -5.16 -3.30 -4.65
N PHE A 173 -5.88 -2.24 -4.23
CA PHE A 173 -5.60 -0.86 -4.66
C PHE A 173 -4.60 -0.15 -3.75
N CYS A 174 -4.70 -0.31 -2.43
CA CYS A 174 -3.80 0.40 -1.50
C CYS A 174 -2.40 -0.20 -1.48
N ARG A 175 -2.25 -1.51 -1.72
CA ARG A 175 -0.97 -2.24 -1.74
C ARG A 175 -0.13 -2.04 -0.47
N GLN A 176 -0.80 -1.77 0.64
CA GLN A 176 -0.21 -1.55 1.96
C GLN A 176 -0.87 -2.51 2.94
N LYS A 177 -0.06 -3.17 3.78
CA LYS A 177 -0.55 -4.01 4.88
C LYS A 177 -1.05 -3.11 6.01
N LYS A 178 -2.36 -2.91 6.05
CA LYS A 178 -2.99 -2.07 7.07
C LYS A 178 -4.13 -2.80 7.72
N LEU A 179 -4.37 -2.52 8.99
CA LEU A 179 -5.58 -2.93 9.68
C LEU A 179 -6.80 -2.26 9.02
N CYS A 180 -7.99 -2.85 9.13
CA CYS A 180 -9.19 -2.20 8.60
C CYS A 180 -9.64 -1.04 9.49
N GLY A 181 -10.47 -0.14 8.95
CA GLY A 181 -10.95 1.05 9.67
C GLY A 181 -12.27 0.87 10.43
N GLU A 182 -12.83 -0.33 10.48
CA GLU A 182 -14.14 -0.59 11.13
C GLU A 182 -13.99 -0.73 12.64
N GLU A 183 -14.76 0.02 13.42
CA GLU A 183 -14.69 0.02 14.88
C GLU A 183 -14.95 -1.38 15.46
N ASP A 184 -16.01 -2.05 14.98
CA ASP A 184 -16.47 -3.35 15.47
C ASP A 184 -15.67 -4.55 14.96
N CYS A 185 -14.55 -4.32 14.26
CA CYS A 185 -13.75 -5.42 13.71
C CYS A 185 -12.91 -6.08 14.81
N LYS A 186 -13.40 -7.20 15.34
CA LYS A 186 -12.69 -8.03 16.33
C LYS A 186 -11.28 -8.43 15.87
N ARG A 187 -11.15 -8.91 14.62
CA ARG A 187 -9.86 -9.27 14.02
C ARG A 187 -8.83 -8.15 14.12
N CYS A 188 -9.19 -6.95 13.67
CA CYS A 188 -8.25 -5.85 13.59
C CYS A 188 -8.14 -5.07 14.90
N GLY A 189 -9.14 -5.12 15.78
CA GLY A 189 -9.10 -4.50 17.11
C GLY A 189 -8.28 -5.31 18.10
N ASN A 190 -8.51 -6.62 18.14
CA ASN A 190 -7.85 -7.55 19.08
C ASN A 190 -6.60 -8.20 18.49
N LEU A 191 -6.28 -7.90 17.22
CA LEU A 191 -5.21 -8.55 16.45
C LEU A 191 -5.37 -10.06 16.33
N ASP A 192 -6.60 -10.58 16.45
CA ASP A 192 -6.88 -12.00 16.36
C ASP A 192 -6.83 -12.48 14.90
N PRO A 193 -5.90 -13.38 14.50
CA PRO A 193 -5.80 -13.84 13.12
C PRO A 193 -6.86 -14.89 12.76
N ASP A 194 -7.58 -15.47 13.72
CA ASP A 194 -8.63 -16.47 13.51
C ASP A 194 -9.99 -15.85 13.23
N GLU A 195 -10.20 -14.62 13.69
CA GLU A 195 -11.39 -13.84 13.38
C GLU A 195 -11.40 -13.31 11.93
N GLN A 196 -12.60 -13.20 11.36
CA GLN A 196 -12.79 -12.68 10.01
C GLN A 196 -12.73 -11.15 9.98
N CYS A 197 -12.03 -10.58 8.99
CA CYS A 197 -12.00 -9.13 8.83
C CYS A 197 -13.30 -8.62 8.21
N ILE A 198 -14.07 -7.81 8.95
CA ILE A 198 -15.29 -7.19 8.41
C ILE A 198 -15.02 -5.96 7.52
N GLY A 199 -13.85 -5.34 7.68
CA GLY A 199 -13.51 -4.09 6.99
C GLY A 199 -12.76 -4.25 5.67
N LYS A 200 -12.59 -5.49 5.22
CA LYS A 200 -11.96 -5.83 3.96
C LYS A 200 -12.67 -7.01 3.32
N THR A 201 -13.00 -6.85 2.05
CA THR A 201 -13.70 -7.88 1.28
C THR A 201 -12.84 -9.12 1.10
N ASP A 202 -13.50 -10.24 0.83
CA ASP A 202 -12.89 -11.46 0.35
C ASP A 202 -13.77 -12.05 -0.76
N CYS A 203 -13.14 -12.53 -1.83
CA CYS A 203 -13.88 -13.01 -2.99
C CYS A 203 -14.21 -14.49 -2.81
N SER A 204 -15.50 -14.83 -2.94
CA SER A 204 -16.02 -16.20 -2.84
C SER A 204 -15.43 -17.19 -3.86
N VAL A 205 -14.78 -16.70 -4.91
CA VAL A 205 -14.24 -17.54 -6.00
C VAL A 205 -12.73 -17.71 -5.88
N CYS A 206 -11.99 -16.60 -5.79
CA CYS A 206 -10.53 -16.67 -5.88
C CYS A 206 -9.83 -16.64 -4.53
N HIS A 207 -10.49 -16.20 -3.44
CA HIS A 207 -9.89 -16.03 -2.11
C HIS A 207 -8.44 -15.51 -2.15
N SER A 208 -8.20 -14.53 -3.04
CA SER A 208 -6.85 -14.04 -3.37
C SER A 208 -6.73 -12.56 -3.06
N THR A 209 -5.50 -12.04 -3.06
CA THR A 209 -5.23 -10.61 -2.85
C THR A 209 -5.93 -9.71 -3.88
N ASN A 210 -6.31 -10.24 -5.04
CA ASN A 210 -7.07 -9.51 -6.07
C ASN A 210 -8.52 -9.23 -5.65
N GLY A 211 -9.07 -10.05 -4.75
CA GLY A 211 -10.43 -9.93 -4.21
C GLY A 211 -10.55 -9.11 -2.93
N VAL A 212 -9.43 -8.58 -2.43
CA VAL A 212 -9.39 -7.86 -1.15
C VAL A 212 -9.43 -6.35 -1.38
N PHE A 213 -10.52 -5.70 -0.97
CA PHE A 213 -10.72 -4.26 -1.03
C PHE A 213 -11.06 -3.71 0.35
N CYS A 214 -10.46 -2.57 0.70
CA CYS A 214 -10.97 -1.78 1.84
C CYS A 214 -12.21 -0.98 1.42
N ARG A 215 -13.03 -0.59 2.41
CA ARG A 215 -14.30 0.14 2.21
C ARG A 215 -14.17 1.30 1.24
N ALA A 216 -13.19 2.18 1.46
CA ALA A 216 -13.05 3.36 0.61
C ALA A 216 -12.62 3.02 -0.82
N CYS A 217 -11.87 1.94 -1.05
CA CYS A 217 -11.50 1.52 -2.39
C CYS A 217 -12.68 0.85 -3.10
N LEU A 218 -13.44 0.00 -2.41
CA LEU A 218 -14.64 -0.62 -2.94
C LEU A 218 -15.65 0.46 -3.39
N LYS A 219 -16.02 1.36 -2.48
CA LYS A 219 -16.94 2.47 -2.74
C LYS A 219 -16.48 3.39 -3.87
N VAL A 220 -15.25 3.89 -3.81
CA VAL A 220 -14.79 4.89 -4.79
C VAL A 220 -14.48 4.27 -6.16
N ARG A 221 -14.01 3.02 -6.21
CA ARG A 221 -13.60 2.38 -7.47
C ARG A 221 -14.72 1.62 -8.16
N TYR A 222 -15.64 1.01 -7.40
CA TYR A 222 -16.71 0.17 -7.95
C TYR A 222 -18.10 0.68 -7.59
N GLY A 223 -18.25 1.47 -6.53
CA GLY A 223 -19.55 2.02 -6.13
C GLY A 223 -20.34 1.09 -5.20
N GLU A 224 -19.71 0.01 -4.76
CA GLU A 224 -20.35 -0.97 -3.86
C GLU A 224 -20.09 -0.59 -2.40
N GLU A 225 -21.11 -0.76 -1.55
CA GLU A 225 -20.99 -0.59 -0.11
C GLU A 225 -20.51 -1.89 0.56
N MET A 226 -19.80 -1.74 1.68
CA MET A 226 -19.18 -2.89 2.33
C MET A 226 -20.23 -3.79 3.01
N GLU A 227 -21.31 -3.21 3.48
CA GLU A 227 -22.46 -3.88 4.09
C GLU A 227 -23.09 -4.86 3.09
N GLU A 228 -23.43 -4.39 1.89
CA GLU A 228 -24.02 -5.19 0.81
C GLU A 228 -23.12 -6.35 0.40
N VAL A 229 -21.81 -6.09 0.30
CA VAL A 229 -20.82 -7.12 -0.04
C VAL A 229 -20.68 -8.16 1.07
N ARG A 230 -20.84 -7.78 2.34
CA ARG A 230 -20.78 -8.71 3.47
C ARG A 230 -22.01 -9.59 3.56
N GLU A 231 -23.18 -9.04 3.26
CA GLU A 231 -24.44 -9.80 3.20
C GLU A 231 -24.41 -10.80 2.04
N ASN A 232 -23.80 -10.43 0.92
CA ASN A 232 -23.64 -11.29 -0.23
C ASN A 232 -22.46 -12.27 -0.10
N LYS A 233 -22.71 -13.45 0.46
CA LYS A 233 -21.71 -14.55 0.56
C LYS A 233 -21.17 -15.03 -0.79
N ALA A 234 -21.90 -14.80 -1.88
CA ALA A 234 -21.50 -15.13 -3.25
C ALA A 234 -20.84 -13.94 -3.97
N TRP A 235 -20.43 -12.90 -3.24
CA TRP A 235 -19.78 -11.74 -3.84
C TRP A 235 -18.50 -12.13 -4.59
N MET A 236 -18.36 -11.59 -5.79
CA MET A 236 -17.25 -11.87 -6.70
C MET A 236 -16.47 -10.59 -6.96
N CYS A 237 -15.16 -10.70 -6.92
CA CYS A 237 -14.33 -9.55 -7.23
C CYS A 237 -14.38 -9.20 -8.73
N PRO A 238 -14.03 -7.96 -9.10
CA PRO A 238 -14.01 -7.51 -10.48
C PRO A 238 -13.10 -8.29 -11.42
N HIS A 239 -12.09 -9.01 -10.91
CA HIS A 239 -11.32 -9.95 -11.75
C HIS A 239 -12.12 -11.20 -12.09
N CYS A 240 -12.77 -11.82 -11.10
CA CYS A 240 -13.55 -13.02 -11.31
C CYS A 240 -14.83 -12.75 -12.14
N ILE A 241 -15.47 -11.58 -11.95
CA ILE A 241 -16.61 -11.18 -12.79
C ILE A 241 -16.17 -11.03 -14.25
N GLU A 242 -15.00 -10.43 -14.48
CA GLU A 242 -14.43 -10.25 -15.82
C GLU A 242 -14.07 -11.60 -16.46
N GLU A 243 -13.40 -12.49 -15.72
CA GLU A 243 -13.01 -13.83 -16.18
C GLU A 243 -14.21 -14.72 -16.51
N LYS A 244 -15.28 -14.66 -15.71
CA LYS A 244 -16.51 -15.41 -15.95
C LYS A 244 -17.43 -14.76 -17.00
N GLY A 245 -17.16 -13.52 -17.40
CA GLY A 245 -17.98 -12.80 -18.38
C GLY A 245 -19.40 -12.45 -17.90
N ILE A 246 -19.68 -12.48 -16.59
CA ILE A 246 -21.03 -12.31 -16.03
C ILE A 246 -21.58 -10.90 -16.31
N LYS A 247 -20.72 -9.88 -16.15
CA LYS A 247 -21.09 -8.48 -16.38
C LYS A 247 -20.18 -7.90 -17.47
N PRO A 248 -20.68 -7.69 -18.69
CA PRO A 248 -19.87 -7.20 -19.78
C PRO A 248 -19.31 -5.81 -19.45
N PHE A 249 -18.04 -5.59 -19.81
CA PHE A 249 -17.28 -4.36 -19.54
C PHE A 249 -17.00 -4.06 -18.06
N TRP A 250 -17.43 -4.90 -17.11
CA TRP A 250 -17.06 -4.77 -15.71
C TRP A 250 -15.68 -5.37 -15.47
N ILE A 251 -14.66 -4.51 -15.52
CA ILE A 251 -13.26 -4.93 -15.46
C ILE A 251 -12.56 -4.42 -14.20
N CYS A 252 -11.49 -5.11 -13.80
CA CYS A 252 -10.63 -4.58 -12.75
C CYS A 252 -9.95 -3.28 -13.20
N ASN A 253 -10.24 -2.16 -12.52
CA ASN A 253 -9.70 -0.84 -12.86
C ASN A 253 -8.39 -0.46 -12.14
N SER A 254 -7.68 -1.44 -11.57
CA SER A 254 -6.37 -1.18 -10.96
C SER A 254 -5.34 -0.76 -12.01
N SER A 255 -4.39 0.08 -11.63
CA SER A 255 -3.34 0.56 -12.55
C SER A 255 -2.54 -0.57 -13.18
N LEU A 256 -2.30 -1.68 -12.46
CA LEU A 256 -1.63 -2.85 -13.04
C LEU A 256 -2.49 -3.56 -14.07
N CYS A 257 -3.77 -3.79 -13.78
CA CYS A 257 -4.67 -4.50 -14.69
C CYS A 257 -4.92 -3.69 -15.96
N LEU A 258 -5.12 -2.37 -15.84
CA LEU A 258 -5.30 -1.49 -16.99
C LEU A 258 -4.04 -1.39 -17.86
N LYS A 259 -2.84 -1.34 -17.26
CA LYS A 259 -1.58 -1.39 -18.03
C LYS A 259 -1.44 -2.68 -18.83
N LYS A 260 -1.81 -3.83 -18.25
CA LYS A 260 -1.82 -5.12 -18.99
C LYS A 260 -2.76 -5.08 -20.21
N ARG A 261 -3.85 -4.32 -20.13
CA ARG A 261 -4.82 -4.10 -21.22
C ARG A 261 -4.45 -2.95 -22.17
N LYS A 262 -3.24 -2.37 -22.04
CA LYS A 262 -2.79 -1.19 -22.81
C LYS A 262 -3.71 0.04 -22.65
N MET A 263 -4.40 0.14 -21.51
CA MET A 263 -5.25 1.28 -21.15
C MET A 263 -4.50 2.21 -20.17
N GLY A 264 -4.83 3.50 -20.22
CA GLY A 264 -4.28 4.49 -19.28
C GLY A 264 -4.67 4.21 -17.82
N PRO A 265 -3.79 4.44 -16.84
CA PRO A 265 -4.11 4.23 -15.44
C PRO A 265 -5.16 5.23 -14.94
N THR A 266 -6.10 4.77 -14.13
CA THR A 266 -7.28 5.53 -13.65
C THR A 266 -7.01 6.32 -12.36
N GLY A 267 -5.77 6.76 -12.14
CA GLY A 267 -5.37 7.47 -10.90
C GLY A 267 -6.25 8.68 -10.60
N LEU A 268 -6.44 9.54 -11.60
CA LEU A 268 -7.27 10.76 -11.56
C LEU A 268 -8.73 10.51 -11.91
N ALA A 269 -9.10 9.30 -12.34
CA ALA A 269 -10.43 9.00 -12.84
C ALA A 269 -11.52 9.11 -11.77
N ILE A 270 -11.15 9.12 -10.48
CA ILE A 270 -12.10 9.32 -9.37
C ILE A 270 -12.76 10.69 -9.46
N TYR A 271 -11.96 11.74 -9.66
CA TYR A 271 -12.47 13.11 -9.75
C TYR A 271 -13.29 13.29 -11.03
N ARG A 272 -12.78 12.77 -12.15
CA ARG A 272 -13.49 12.78 -13.43
C ARG A 272 -14.84 12.06 -13.37
N ALA A 273 -14.89 10.87 -12.74
CA ALA A 273 -16.14 10.12 -12.59
C ALA A 273 -17.17 10.94 -11.81
N ARG A 274 -16.76 11.56 -10.69
CA ARG A 274 -17.63 12.41 -9.88
C ARG A 274 -18.11 13.67 -10.61
N GLU A 275 -17.20 14.36 -11.30
CA GLU A 275 -17.52 15.56 -12.09
C GLU A 275 -18.53 15.25 -13.20
N MET A 276 -18.43 14.06 -13.80
CA MET A 276 -19.36 13.58 -14.82
C MET A 276 -20.63 12.94 -14.25
N GLY A 277 -20.81 12.92 -12.92
CA GLY A 277 -22.00 12.36 -12.27
C GLY A 277 -22.07 10.84 -12.19
N TYR A 278 -20.98 10.12 -12.46
CA TYR A 278 -20.92 8.68 -12.26
C TYR A 278 -20.72 8.33 -10.77
N GLU A 279 -21.40 7.29 -10.33
CA GLU A 279 -21.30 6.74 -8.99
C GLU A 279 -19.88 6.26 -8.65
N SER A 280 -19.18 5.66 -9.63
CA SER A 280 -17.84 5.12 -9.43
C SER A 280 -16.98 5.13 -10.69
N VAL A 281 -15.68 4.89 -10.51
CA VAL A 281 -14.73 4.77 -11.63
C VAL A 281 -15.08 3.60 -12.54
N ALA A 282 -15.60 2.49 -12.01
CA ALA A 282 -16.04 1.35 -12.81
C ALA A 282 -17.20 1.71 -13.73
N HIS A 283 -18.17 2.49 -13.25
CA HIS A 283 -19.31 2.96 -14.05
C HIS A 283 -18.86 3.84 -15.22
N LEU A 284 -17.95 4.79 -14.98
CA LEU A 284 -17.34 5.60 -16.05
C LEU A 284 -16.65 4.72 -17.10
N LEU A 285 -15.84 3.74 -16.67
CA LEU A 285 -15.10 2.88 -17.59
C LEU A 285 -15.99 1.95 -18.40
N MET A 286 -17.03 1.39 -17.77
CA MET A 286 -18.03 0.59 -18.48
C MET A 286 -18.65 1.36 -19.63
N ASP A 287 -19.08 2.59 -19.38
CA ASP A 287 -19.72 3.43 -20.38
C ASP A 287 -18.72 3.80 -21.52
N GLU A 288 -17.49 4.19 -21.17
CA GLU A 288 -16.46 4.43 -22.18
C GLU A 288 -16.15 3.20 -23.04
N LEU A 289 -16.13 2.01 -22.45
CA LEU A 289 -15.89 0.75 -23.17
C LEU A 289 -17.07 0.40 -24.09
N LYS A 290 -18.31 0.56 -23.61
CA LYS A 290 -19.53 0.38 -24.42
C LYS A 290 -19.51 1.29 -25.64
N ARG A 291 -19.23 2.60 -25.46
CA ARG A 291 -19.15 3.55 -26.57
C ARG A 291 -18.06 3.19 -27.58
N ARG A 292 -16.88 2.78 -27.12
CA ARG A 292 -15.80 2.32 -28.01
C ARG A 292 -16.20 1.06 -28.79
N ASN A 293 -16.93 0.15 -28.16
CA ASN A 293 -17.40 -1.07 -28.83
C ASN A 293 -18.44 -0.76 -29.90
N ASN A 294 -19.41 0.11 -29.59
CA ASN A 294 -20.44 0.53 -30.54
C ASN A 294 -19.86 1.27 -31.75
N LEU A 295 -18.82 2.09 -31.54
CA LEU A 295 -18.11 2.75 -32.64
C LEU A 295 -17.40 1.75 -33.55
N LYS A 296 -16.82 0.69 -32.99
CA LYS A 296 -16.18 -0.38 -33.78
C LYS A 296 -17.18 -1.19 -34.58
N SER A 297 -18.35 -1.50 -34.01
CA SER A 297 -19.41 -2.24 -34.72
C SER A 297 -20.10 -1.43 -35.83
N LEU A 298 -19.95 -0.10 -35.84
CA LEU A 298 -20.46 0.77 -36.91
C LEU A 298 -19.45 0.99 -38.04
N GLN A 299 -18.18 0.61 -37.83
CA GLN A 299 -17.07 0.80 -38.78
C GLN A 299 -16.63 -0.49 -39.47
N GLY A 300 -17.15 -1.64 -39.05
CA GLY A 300 -16.90 -2.95 -39.65
C GLY A 300 -18.19 -3.55 -40.16
#